data_AF-A0A3C0RE57-F1
#
_entry.id   AF-A0A3C0RE57-F1
#
_cell.length_a   1.000
_cell.length_b   1.000
_cell.length_c   1.000
_cell.angle_alpha   90.00
_cell.angle_beta   90.00
_cell.angle_gamma   90.00
#
_symmetry.space_group_name_H-M   'P 1'
#
loop_
_entity.id
_entity.type
_entity.pdbx_description
1 polymer ?
#
loop_
_entity_poly.entity_id
_entity_poly.type
_entity_poly.pdbx_seq_one_letter_code
_entity_poly.pdbx_strand_id
1 'polypeptide(L)'
;MIKDINAWEAQLVQTKAKSNDDIINYVNKLTADYIFLKGEMDANIPYVTKGQETRYQELEAIWQQHANTLASLKVRIKTLNERCAALQIP
;
A
#
# COMPACT_ATOMS: atom_id res chain seq x y z
N MET A 1 -17.29 -2.99 -5.80
CA MET A 1 -16.45 -3.58 -4.73
C MET A 1 -15.08 -3.98 -5.25
N ILE A 2 -14.97 -4.99 -6.11
CA ILE A 2 -13.66 -5.42 -6.66
C ILE A 2 -12.90 -4.27 -7.31
N LYS A 3 -13.58 -3.43 -8.12
CA LYS A 3 -12.98 -2.22 -8.71
C LYS A 3 -12.36 -1.28 -7.66
N ASP A 4 -13.01 -1.11 -6.51
CA ASP A 4 -12.55 -0.20 -5.46
C ASP A 4 -11.34 -0.78 -4.72
N ILE A 5 -11.33 -2.10 -4.51
CA ILE A 5 -10.20 -2.84 -3.92
C ILE A 5 -8.98 -2.73 -4.85
N ASN A 6 -9.18 -3.02 -6.14
CA ASN A 6 -8.10 -2.94 -7.14
C ASN A 6 -7.56 -1.51 -7.28
N ALA A 7 -8.45 -0.51 -7.23
CA ALA A 7 -8.04 0.89 -7.29
C ALA A 7 -7.21 1.29 -6.06
N TRP A 8 -7.59 0.83 -4.87
CA TRP A 8 -6.82 1.04 -3.63
C TRP A 8 -5.46 0.34 -3.68
N GLU A 9 -5.43 -0.93 -4.08
CA GLU A 9 -4.19 -1.71 -4.19
C GLU A 9 -3.20 -1.09 -5.18
N ALA A 10 -3.69 -0.60 -6.32
CA ALA A 10 -2.86 0.04 -7.35
C ALA A 10 -2.18 1.35 -6.89
N GLN A 11 -2.60 1.94 -5.77
CA GLN A 11 -1.89 3.07 -5.15
C GLN A 11 -0.72 2.61 -4.26
N LEU A 12 -0.79 1.39 -3.72
CA LEU A 12 0.16 0.87 -2.75
C LEU A 12 1.27 0.02 -3.38
N VAL A 13 0.91 -0.76 -4.40
CA VAL A 13 1.77 -1.76 -5.02
C VAL A 13 1.72 -1.64 -6.54
N GLN A 14 2.88 -1.71 -7.19
CA GLN A 14 2.99 -1.79 -8.64
C GLN A 14 2.99 -3.25 -9.09
N THR A 15 1.82 -3.83 -9.34
CA THR A 15 1.67 -5.25 -9.70
C THR A 15 2.03 -5.57 -11.15
N LYS A 16 2.27 -4.54 -11.98
CA LYS A 16 2.55 -4.69 -13.42
C LYS A 16 4.03 -4.90 -13.74
N ALA A 17 4.93 -4.47 -12.87
CA ALA A 17 6.37 -4.67 -13.07
C ALA A 17 6.73 -6.12 -12.70
N LYS A 18 6.93 -6.97 -13.72
CA LYS A 18 7.22 -8.40 -13.53
C LYS A 18 8.68 -8.74 -13.81
N SER A 19 9.37 -7.91 -14.56
CA SER A 19 10.81 -8.00 -14.82
C SER A 19 11.49 -6.66 -14.54
N ASN A 20 12.83 -6.69 -14.49
CA ASN A 20 13.63 -5.47 -14.31
C ASN A 20 13.46 -4.48 -15.47
N ASP A 21 13.16 -4.96 -16.67
CA ASP A 21 12.94 -4.12 -17.85
C ASP A 21 11.65 -3.31 -17.76
N ASP A 22 10.70 -3.76 -16.93
CA ASP A 22 9.42 -3.07 -16.71
C ASP A 22 9.55 -1.84 -15.79
N ILE A 23 10.67 -1.67 -15.08
CA ILE A 23 10.85 -0.65 -14.04
C ILE A 23 10.74 0.77 -14.62
N ILE A 24 11.17 0.99 -15.86
CA ILE A 24 11.05 2.30 -16.54
C ILE A 24 9.60 2.59 -16.94
N ASN A 25 8.82 1.55 -17.23
CA ASN A 25 7.48 1.68 -17.77
C ASN A 25 6.42 1.92 -16.68
N TYR A 26 6.76 1.65 -15.41
CA TYR A 26 5.79 1.71 -14.32
C TYR A 26 6.32 2.46 -13.10
N VAL A 27 5.54 3.45 -12.66
CA VAL A 27 5.90 4.28 -11.49
C VAL A 27 5.85 3.45 -10.21
N ASN A 28 6.90 3.60 -9.40
CA ASN A 28 7.00 3.06 -8.05
C ASN A 28 5.85 3.56 -7.16
N LYS A 29 5.41 2.69 -6.26
CA LYS A 29 4.30 2.97 -5.33
C LYS A 29 4.81 2.99 -3.90
N LEU A 30 3.92 3.28 -2.96
CA LEU A 30 4.25 3.47 -1.54
C LEU A 30 5.15 2.36 -0.98
N THR A 31 4.92 1.09 -1.35
CA THR A 31 5.75 -0.04 -0.88
C THR A 31 7.20 0.06 -1.34
N ALA A 32 7.43 0.49 -2.59
CA ALA A 32 8.79 0.67 -3.12
C ALA A 32 9.53 1.81 -2.39
N ASP A 33 8.82 2.89 -2.04
CA ASP A 33 9.41 4.00 -1.28
C ASP A 33 9.83 3.56 0.13
N TYR A 34 9.05 2.69 0.79
CA TYR A 34 9.43 2.09 2.08
C TYR A 34 10.64 1.17 1.96
N ILE A 35 10.70 0.33 0.92
CA ILE A 35 11.84 -0.55 0.67
C ILE A 35 13.11 0.28 0.43
N PHE A 36 12.98 1.35 -0.35
CA PHE A 36 14.09 2.26 -0.62
C PHE A 36 14.60 2.90 0.69
N LEU A 37 13.71 3.48 1.50
CA LEU A 37 14.07 4.07 2.78
C LEU A 37 14.75 3.06 3.72
N LYS A 38 14.22 1.82 3.79
CA LYS A 38 14.87 0.75 4.55
C LYS A 38 16.29 0.47 4.03
N GLY A 39 16.45 0.38 2.71
CA GLY A 39 17.75 0.15 2.08
C GLY A 39 18.76 1.24 2.40
N GLU A 40 18.33 2.51 2.46
CA GLU A 40 19.19 3.62 2.88
C GLU A 40 19.63 3.52 4.35
N MET A 41 18.80 2.92 5.21
CA MET A 41 19.12 2.69 6.63
C MET A 41 19.99 1.45 6.86
N ASP A 42 20.02 0.48 5.94
CA ASP A 42 20.87 -0.72 6.00
C ASP A 42 22.36 -0.43 5.67
N ALA A 43 22.77 0.85 5.63
CA ALA A 43 24.15 1.26 5.45
C ALA A 43 25.00 1.05 6.72
N ASN A 44 26.33 1.12 6.60
CA ASN A 44 27.27 1.03 7.74
C ASN A 44 27.23 2.25 8.69
N ILE A 45 26.17 3.05 8.65
CA ILE A 45 25.98 4.24 9.47
C ILE A 45 25.19 3.81 10.71
N PRO A 46 25.74 3.90 11.93
CA PRO A 46 25.13 3.32 13.12
C PRO A 46 23.98 4.14 13.73
N TYR A 47 23.38 5.06 12.96
CA TYR A 47 22.31 5.93 13.44
C TYR A 47 21.32 6.30 12.33
N VAL A 48 20.08 6.57 12.73
CA VAL A 48 19.05 7.10 11.84
C VAL A 48 19.25 8.60 11.68
N THR A 49 19.33 9.07 10.44
CA THR A 49 19.48 10.48 10.11
C THR A 49 18.15 11.22 10.20
N LYS A 50 18.19 12.53 10.37
CA LYS A 50 16.98 13.34 10.39
C LYS A 50 16.18 13.26 9.08
N GLY A 51 16.87 13.15 7.95
CA GLY A 51 16.23 12.98 6.64
C GLY A 51 15.44 11.67 6.55
N GLN A 52 16.00 10.57 7.06
CA GLN A 52 15.32 9.27 7.11
C GLN A 52 14.08 9.32 8.03
N GLU A 53 14.17 9.96 9.20
CA GLU A 53 13.00 10.17 10.08
C GLU A 53 11.90 10.97 9.38
N THR A 54 12.24 12.10 8.75
CA THR A 54 11.28 12.94 8.03
C THR A 54 10.62 12.15 6.90
N ARG A 55 11.41 11.42 6.10
CA ARG A 55 10.90 10.60 5.01
C ARG A 55 9.96 9.51 5.53
N TYR A 56 10.30 8.86 6.64
CA TYR A 56 9.43 7.89 7.28
C TYR A 56 8.08 8.51 7.68
N GLN A 57 8.10 9.69 8.30
CA GLN A 57 6.87 10.39 8.72
C GLN A 57 5.98 10.76 7.53
N GLU A 58 6.56 11.18 6.42
CA GLU A 58 5.81 11.44 5.17
C GLU A 58 5.13 10.17 4.65
N LEU A 59 5.89 9.07 4.55
CA LEU A 59 5.36 7.79 4.08
C LEU A 59 4.29 7.23 5.02
N GLU A 60 4.46 7.42 6.33
CA GLU A 60 3.50 7.01 7.35
C GLU A 60 2.21 7.82 7.22
N ALA A 61 2.29 9.13 7.02
CA ALA A 61 1.11 9.97 6.79
C ALA A 61 0.31 9.53 5.55
N ILE A 62 0.99 9.15 4.46
CA ILE A 62 0.36 8.59 3.26
C ILE A 62 -0.29 7.23 3.59
N TRP A 63 0.44 6.35 4.28
CA TRP A 63 -0.06 5.04 4.66
C TRP A 63 -1.33 5.12 5.51
N GLN A 64 -1.39 6.04 6.48
CA GLN A 64 -2.56 6.21 7.35
C GLN A 64 -3.84 6.53 6.56
N GLN A 65 -3.74 7.32 5.48
CA GLN A 65 -4.89 7.59 4.59
C GLN A 65 -5.37 6.29 3.89
N HIS A 66 -4.43 5.47 3.43
CA HIS A 66 -4.75 4.18 2.83
C HIS A 66 -5.27 3.16 3.84
N ALA A 67 -4.77 3.17 5.08
CA ALA A 67 -5.24 2.32 6.17
C ALA A 67 -6.69 2.63 6.54
N ASN A 68 -7.06 3.91 6.61
CA ASN A 68 -8.45 4.34 6.81
C ASN A 68 -9.37 3.87 5.67
N THR A 69 -8.89 3.99 4.43
CA THR A 69 -9.63 3.47 3.26
C THR A 69 -9.82 1.96 3.34
N LEU A 70 -8.78 1.21 3.74
CA LEU A 70 -8.85 -0.23 3.93
C LEU A 70 -9.84 -0.63 5.02
N ALA A 71 -9.86 0.10 6.15
CA ALA A 71 -10.81 -0.13 7.23
C ALA A 71 -12.26 0.02 6.73
N SER A 72 -12.54 1.09 5.97
CA SER A 72 -13.84 1.29 5.32
C SER A 72 -14.19 0.16 4.34
N LEU A 73 -13.25 -0.26 3.49
CA LEU A 73 -13.44 -1.38 2.57
C LEU A 73 -13.77 -2.68 3.30
N LYS A 74 -13.05 -3.00 4.38
CA LYS A 74 -13.31 -4.21 5.20
C LYS A 74 -14.73 -4.21 5.78
N VAL A 75 -15.21 -3.08 6.30
CA VAL A 75 -16.58 -2.94 6.79
C VAL A 75 -17.58 -3.20 5.66
N ARG A 76 -17.38 -2.57 4.50
CA ARG A 76 -18.27 -2.74 3.34
C ARG A 76 -18.30 -4.19 2.83
N ILE A 77 -17.16 -4.87 2.79
CA ILE A 77 -17.06 -6.29 2.41
C ILE A 77 -17.83 -7.16 3.41
N LYS A 78 -17.62 -6.93 4.72
CA LYS A 78 -18.35 -7.66 5.77
C LYS A 78 -19.86 -7.50 5.60
N THR A 79 -20.34 -6.26 5.44
CA THR A 79 -21.78 -5.98 5.24
C THR A 79 -22.31 -6.63 3.97
N LEU A 80 -21.55 -6.65 2.88
CA LEU A 80 -21.95 -7.33 1.66
C LEU A 80 -22.09 -8.84 1.88
N ASN A 81 -21.10 -9.47 2.53
CA ASN A 81 -21.12 -10.90 2.82
C ASN A 81 -22.30 -11.29 3.71
N GLU A 82 -22.60 -10.49 4.74
CA GLU A 82 -23.76 -10.69 5.62
C GLU A 82 -25.09 -10.62 4.84
N ARG A 83 -25.20 -9.69 3.88
CA ARG A 83 -26.39 -9.57 3.01
C ARG A 83 -26.53 -10.76 2.07
N CYS A 84 -25.44 -11.22 1.45
CA CYS A 84 -25.48 -12.40 0.57
C CYS A 84 -25.91 -13.65 1.35
N ALA A 85 -25.36 -13.85 2.56
CA ALA A 85 -25.73 -14.96 3.44
C ALA A 85 -27.21 -14.90 3.83
N ALA A 86 -27.73 -13.72 4.17
CA ALA A 86 -29.15 -13.52 4.51
C ALA A 86 -30.09 -13.80 3.32
N LEU A 87 -29.63 -13.58 2.09
CA LEU A 87 -30.40 -13.80 0.87
C LEU A 87 -30.24 -15.22 0.30
N GLN A 88 -29.46 -16.10 0.93
CA GLN A 88 -29.15 -17.46 0.44
C GLN A 88 -28.67 -17.49 -1.02
N ILE A 89 -27.98 -16.42 -1.45
CA ILE A 89 -27.35 -16.40 -2.78
C ILE A 89 -26.08 -17.26 -2.64
N PRO A 90 -25.91 -18.32 -3.45
CA PRO A 90 -24.74 -19.20 -3.37
C PRO A 90 -23.42 -18.44 -3.54
#